data_AF-W4UNK0-F1
#
_entry.id   AF-W4UNK0-F1
#
_cell.length_a   1.000
_cell.length_b   1.000
_cell.length_c   1.000
_cell.angle_alpha   90.00
_cell.angle_beta   90.00
_cell.angle_gamma   90.00
#
_symmetry.space_group_name_H-M   'P 1'
#
loop_
_entity.id
_entity.type
_entity.pdbx_description
1 polymer ?
#
loop_
_entity_poly.entity_id
_entity_poly.type
_entity_poly.pdbx_seq_one_letter_code
_entity_poly.pdbx_strand_id
1 'polypeptide(L)'
;MFDLLAKNDSLFYVIAYWALDNDIIAKGWIHKESHLGIFSAAYDQNFVLYKEPNKRSEVVLVDEEYNPEMYEVTDFEGKWLKINAKIRGQVYSGWMPPELQCSNVYSTCN
;
A
#
# COMPACT_ATOMS: atom_id res chain seq x y z
N MET A 1 -5.61 8.71 -7.10
CA MET A 1 -5.41 7.26 -6.92
C MET A 1 -4.33 6.79 -7.88
N PHE A 2 -3.78 5.61 -7.67
CA PHE A 2 -2.85 5.00 -8.62
C PHE A 2 -3.00 3.48 -8.64
N ASP A 3 -2.69 2.88 -9.79
CA ASP A 3 -2.53 1.43 -9.90
C ASP A 3 -1.10 1.10 -10.33
N LEU A 4 -0.58 -0.01 -9.78
CA LEU A 4 0.69 -0.60 -10.19
C LEU A 4 0.42 -1.69 -11.24
N LEU A 5 0.93 -1.47 -12.45
CA LEU A 5 0.60 -2.28 -13.61
C LEU A 5 1.72 -3.27 -13.98
N ALA A 6 2.97 -2.86 -13.78
CA ALA A 6 4.15 -3.70 -14.01
C ALA A 6 5.29 -3.26 -13.09
N LYS A 7 6.28 -4.13 -12.92
CA LYS A 7 7.51 -3.85 -12.19
C LYS A 7 8.71 -4.46 -12.89
N ASN A 8 9.87 -3.88 -12.64
CA ASN A 8 11.16 -4.53 -12.79
C ASN A 8 11.97 -4.31 -11.50
N ASP A 9 13.27 -4.55 -11.53
CA ASP A 9 14.12 -4.48 -10.34
C ASP A 9 14.10 -3.10 -9.68
N SER A 10 14.07 -2.02 -10.48
CA SER A 10 14.26 -0.64 -10.00
C SER A 10 13.06 0.28 -10.20
N LEU A 11 12.07 -0.14 -11.00
CA LEU A 11 10.96 0.72 -11.43
C LEU A 11 9.60 0.06 -11.22
N PHE A 12 8.59 0.89 -10.98
CA PHE A 12 7.18 0.56 -11.11
C PHE A 12 6.59 1.25 -12.33
N TYR A 13 5.75 0.55 -13.09
CA TYR A 13 4.92 1.15 -14.12
C TYR A 13 3.55 1.48 -13.52
N VAL A 14 3.22 2.76 -13.47
CA VAL A 14 2.11 3.31 -12.70
C VAL A 14 1.16 4.07 -13.62
N ILE A 15 -0.13 3.99 -13.31
CA ILE A 15 -1.15 4.91 -13.80
C ILE A 15 -1.70 5.69 -12.61
N ALA A 16 -1.68 7.01 -12.69
CA ALA A 16 -2.25 7.89 -11.69
C ALA A 16 -3.48 8.58 -12.29
N TYR A 17 -4.56 8.65 -11.52
CA TYR A 17 -5.84 9.17 -11.98
C TYR A 17 -6.60 9.87 -10.85
N TRP A 18 -7.48 10.79 -11.24
CA TRP A 18 -8.40 11.45 -10.33
C TRP A 18 -9.44 10.46 -9.80
N ALA A 19 -9.71 10.53 -8.50
CA ALA A 19 -10.60 9.57 -7.86
C ALA A 19 -12.08 9.73 -8.24
N LEU A 20 -12.48 10.94 -8.64
CA LEU A 20 -13.88 11.32 -8.85
C LEU A 20 -14.41 10.92 -10.23
N ASP A 21 -13.57 11.05 -11.26
CA ASP A 21 -13.94 10.87 -12.67
C ASP A 21 -13.04 9.85 -13.41
N ASN A 22 -12.01 9.34 -12.75
CA ASN A 22 -10.99 8.44 -13.31
C ASN A 22 -10.17 9.05 -14.45
N ASP A 23 -10.11 10.37 -14.55
CA ASP A 23 -9.28 11.03 -15.54
C ASP A 23 -7.79 10.77 -15.26
N ILE A 24 -7.07 10.29 -16.27
CA ILE A 24 -5.66 9.94 -16.17
C ILE A 24 -4.84 11.22 -16.03
N ILE A 25 -4.12 11.33 -14.92
CA ILE A 25 -3.19 12.42 -14.63
C ILE A 25 -1.84 12.12 -15.29
N ALA A 26 -1.34 10.89 -15.10
CA ALA A 26 -0.05 10.47 -15.61
C ALA A 26 0.00 8.94 -15.76
N LYS A 27 0.83 8.47 -16.69
CA LYS A 27 1.14 7.04 -16.84
C LYS A 27 2.59 6.89 -17.27
N GLY A 28 3.34 6.05 -16.56
CA GLY A 28 4.78 5.94 -16.83
C GLY A 28 5.54 5.08 -15.82
N TRP A 29 6.84 4.97 -16.05
CA TRP A 29 7.76 4.32 -15.12
C TRP A 29 8.24 5.33 -14.08
N ILE A 30 8.24 4.91 -12.82
CA ILE A 30 8.82 5.67 -11.69
C ILE A 30 9.80 4.80 -10.92
N HIS A 31 10.78 5.42 -10.29
CA HIS A 31 11.74 4.71 -9.44
C HIS A 31 11.08 4.22 -8.16
N LYS A 32 11.42 3.00 -7.72
CA LYS A 32 10.98 2.50 -6.41
C LYS A 32 11.46 3.40 -5.27
N GLU A 33 12.61 4.04 -5.46
CA GLU A 33 13.18 5.07 -4.56
C GLU A 33 12.38 6.39 -4.53
N SER A 34 11.37 6.57 -5.40
CA SER A 34 10.49 7.75 -5.35
C SER A 34 9.50 7.72 -4.17
N HIS A 35 9.60 6.72 -3.28
CA HIS A 35 8.82 6.58 -2.04
C HIS A 35 7.30 6.69 -2.26
N LEU A 36 6.73 5.75 -3.02
CA LEU A 36 5.28 5.67 -3.17
C LEU A 36 4.59 5.45 -1.83
N GLY A 37 3.71 6.38 -1.48
CA GLY A 37 2.93 6.35 -0.25
C GLY A 37 1.61 5.62 -0.38
N ILE A 38 1.24 4.88 0.66
CA ILE A 38 -0.09 4.29 0.86
C ILE A 38 -0.46 4.41 2.35
N PHE A 39 -1.75 4.33 2.66
CA PHE A 39 -2.25 4.43 4.03
C PHE A 39 -3.09 3.21 4.40
N SER A 40 -3.30 3.01 5.70
CA SER A 40 -4.19 1.98 6.22
C SER A 40 -5.66 2.36 6.02
N ALA A 41 -6.45 1.42 5.51
CA ALA A 41 -7.93 1.46 5.53
C ALA A 41 -8.52 0.75 6.78
N ALA A 42 -7.69 0.38 7.76
CA ALA A 42 -8.09 -0.35 8.96
C ALA A 42 -8.77 0.56 10.00
N TYR A 43 -9.86 1.25 9.62
CA TYR A 43 -10.53 2.22 10.51
C TYR A 43 -11.26 1.55 11.68
N ASP A 44 -11.97 0.46 11.41
CA ASP A 44 -12.80 -0.28 12.37
C ASP A 44 -12.38 -1.76 12.49
N GLN A 45 -11.15 -2.08 12.07
CA GLN A 45 -10.61 -3.44 12.12
C GLN A 45 -9.10 -3.42 12.36
N ASN A 46 -8.53 -4.56 12.72
CA ASN A 46 -7.09 -4.65 12.93
C ASN A 46 -6.32 -4.46 11.61
N PHE A 47 -5.22 -3.73 11.67
CA PHE A 47 -4.24 -3.70 10.61
C PHE A 47 -3.37 -4.96 10.68
N VAL A 48 -3.18 -5.66 9.55
CA VAL A 48 -2.44 -6.93 9.51
C VAL A 48 -1.46 -6.93 8.36
N LEU A 49 -0.23 -7.37 8.63
CA LEU A 49 0.79 -7.65 7.62
C LEU A 49 1.14 -9.12 7.58
N TYR A 50 1.30 -9.64 6.37
CA TYR A 50 1.64 -11.03 6.10
C TYR A 50 3.05 -11.19 5.55
N LYS A 51 3.65 -12.36 5.70
CA LYS A 51 4.99 -12.66 5.18
C LYS A 51 5.00 -12.87 3.67
N GLU A 52 3.88 -13.32 3.11
CA GLU A 52 3.65 -13.51 1.68
C GLU A 52 2.32 -12.85 1.26
N PRO A 53 2.07 -12.61 -0.04
CA PRO A 53 0.85 -11.97 -0.54
C PRO A 53 -0.37 -12.91 -0.53
N ASN A 54 -0.60 -13.57 0.62
CA ASN A 54 -1.75 -14.41 0.87
C ASN A 54 -2.06 -14.48 2.37
N LYS A 55 -3.35 -14.54 2.72
CA LYS A 55 -3.83 -14.57 4.11
C LYS A 55 -3.53 -15.86 4.87
N ARG A 56 -3.02 -16.90 4.19
CA ARG A 56 -2.68 -18.19 4.80
C ARG A 56 -1.24 -18.23 5.30
N SER A 57 -0.43 -17.26 4.89
CA SER A 57 0.96 -17.15 5.30
C SER A 57 1.09 -16.65 6.74
N GLU A 58 2.30 -16.75 7.27
CA GLU A 58 2.65 -16.24 8.58
C GLU A 58 2.32 -14.74 8.72
N VAL A 59 1.73 -14.36 9.85
CA VAL A 59 1.44 -12.96 10.19
C VAL A 59 2.71 -12.32 10.75
N VAL A 60 3.12 -11.21 10.15
CA VAL A 60 4.27 -10.40 10.57
C VAL A 60 3.87 -9.43 11.68
N LEU A 61 2.68 -8.84 11.56
CA LEU A 61 2.18 -7.83 12.49
C LEU A 61 0.66 -7.88 12.54
N VAL A 62 0.12 -7.69 13.75
CA VAL A 62 -1.26 -7.25 13.97
C VAL A 62 -1.17 -5.98 14.81
N ASP A 63 -1.77 -4.90 14.33
CA ASP A 63 -1.94 -3.66 15.08
C ASP A 63 -3.44 -3.38 15.25
N GLU A 64 -3.86 -3.23 16.50
CA GLU A 64 -5.27 -3.01 16.87
C GLU A 64 -5.62 -1.52 16.90
N GLU A 65 -4.61 -0.64 16.90
CA GLU A 65 -4.79 0.80 16.87
C GLU A 65 -4.69 1.32 15.44
N TYR A 66 -5.62 2.20 15.06
CA TYR A 66 -5.56 2.87 13.77
C TYR A 66 -4.31 3.78 13.71
N ASN A 67 -3.48 3.56 12.69
CA ASN A 67 -2.30 4.37 12.42
C ASN A 67 -2.49 5.22 11.15
N PRO A 68 -2.58 6.56 11.27
CA PRO A 68 -2.75 7.47 10.13
C PRO A 68 -1.45 7.77 9.38
N GLU A 69 -0.30 7.25 9.81
CA GLU A 69 0.98 7.48 9.13
C GLU A 69 1.01 6.85 7.73
N MET A 70 1.75 7.48 6.83
CA MET A 70 1.99 6.96 5.48
C MET A 70 2.95 5.76 5.55
N TYR A 71 2.64 4.71 4.82
CA TYR A 71 3.51 3.56 4.60
C TYR A 71 4.14 3.64 3.22
N GLU A 72 5.38 3.17 3.13
CA GLU A 72 6.12 3.14 1.87
C GLU A 72 5.85 1.83 1.13
N VAL A 73 5.45 1.91 -0.14
CA VAL A 73 5.33 0.75 -1.03
C VAL A 73 6.70 0.36 -1.58
N THR A 74 7.11 -0.87 -1.33
CA THR A 74 8.40 -1.44 -1.74
C THR A 74 8.28 -2.50 -2.84
N ASP A 75 7.14 -3.18 -2.93
CA ASP A 75 6.83 -4.12 -4.01
C ASP A 75 5.32 -4.36 -4.14
N PHE A 76 4.88 -5.10 -5.16
CA PHE A 76 3.48 -5.55 -5.29
C PHE A 76 3.34 -6.92 -5.97
N GLU A 77 2.28 -7.66 -5.66
CA GLU A 77 1.95 -8.95 -6.27
C GLU A 77 0.43 -9.03 -6.48
N GLY A 78 -0.01 -9.00 -7.74
CA GLY A 78 -1.42 -8.78 -8.05
C GLY A 78 -1.91 -7.47 -7.41
N LYS A 79 -2.88 -7.56 -6.50
CA LYS A 79 -3.40 -6.41 -5.73
C LYS A 79 -2.75 -6.23 -4.36
N TRP A 80 -1.84 -7.11 -3.96
CA TRP A 80 -1.14 -7.01 -2.68
C TRP A 80 0.02 -6.04 -2.77
N LEU A 81 0.22 -5.24 -1.73
CA LEU A 81 1.35 -4.32 -1.63
C LEU A 81 2.31 -4.82 -0.56
N LYS A 82 3.59 -4.92 -0.88
CA LYS A 82 4.63 -5.03 0.12
C LYS A 82 5.01 -3.64 0.59
N ILE A 83 4.97 -3.42 1.88
CA ILE A 83 5.18 -2.09 2.47
C ILE A 83 6.23 -2.12 3.57
N ASN A 84 6.79 -0.95 3.86
CA ASN A 84 7.41 -0.63 5.14
C ASN A 84 6.47 0.28 5.94
N ALA A 85 5.98 -0.21 7.07
CA ALA A 85 5.11 0.54 7.97
C ALA A 85 5.86 0.88 9.26
N LYS A 86 5.82 2.15 9.68
CA LYS A 86 6.34 2.58 10.97
C LYS A 86 5.20 2.57 11.99
N ILE A 87 5.28 1.68 12.97
CA ILE A 87 4.25 1.48 13.99
C ILE A 87 4.95 1.49 15.36
N ARG A 88 4.51 2.40 16.24
CA ARG A 88 5.07 2.60 17.59
C ARG A 88 6.60 2.73 17.62
N GLY A 89 7.15 3.40 16.60
CA GLY A 89 8.60 3.65 16.47
C GLY A 89 9.41 2.51 15.84
N GLN A 90 8.79 1.37 15.54
CA GLN A 90 9.43 0.24 14.88
C GLN A 90 8.96 0.13 13.42
N VAL A 91 9.88 -0.28 12.53
CA VAL A 91 9.56 -0.53 11.12
C VAL A 91 9.25 -2.00 10.91
N TYR A 92 8.10 -2.28 10.32
CA TYR A 92 7.66 -3.61 9.91
C TYR A 92 7.61 -3.68 8.39
N SER A 93 8.15 -4.75 7.81
CA SER A 93 8.09 -5.01 6.37
C SER A 93 7.25 -6.26 6.10
N GLY A 94 6.21 -6.12 5.28
CA GLY A 94 5.28 -7.21 5.03
C GLY A 94 4.26 -6.88 3.93
N TRP A 95 3.42 -7.85 3.63
CA TRP A 95 2.39 -7.78 2.60
C TRP A 95 1.06 -7.34 3.21
N MET A 96 0.59 -6.19 2.73
CA MET A 96 -0.70 -5.60 3.05
C MET A 96 -1.78 -6.10 2.06
N PRO A 97 -2.88 -6.67 2.56
CA PRO A 97 -3.95 -7.16 1.71
C PRO A 97 -4.71 -6.01 1.05
N PRO A 98 -5.35 -6.23 -0.12
CA PRO A 98 -6.02 -5.19 -0.90
C PRO A 98 -7.07 -4.38 -0.12
N GLU A 99 -7.85 -5.03 0.75
CA GLU A 99 -8.90 -4.38 1.55
C GLU A 99 -8.37 -3.50 2.68
N LEU A 100 -7.07 -3.52 2.97
CA LEU A 100 -6.42 -2.65 3.96
C LEU A 100 -5.71 -1.45 3.34
N GLN A 101 -5.75 -1.30 2.02
CA GLN A 101 -5.01 -0.26 1.31
C GLN A 101 -5.88 0.95 1.08
N CYS A 102 -5.35 2.14 1.38
CA CYS A 102 -6.00 3.39 1.06
C CYS A 102 -5.02 4.37 0.41
N SER A 103 -5.36 4.86 -0.78
CA SER A 103 -4.53 5.83 -1.52
C SER A 103 -4.81 7.28 -1.14
N ASN A 104 -5.72 7.54 -0.18
CA ASN A 104 -6.06 8.88 0.28
C ASN A 104 -6.35 8.91 1.79
N VAL A 105 -5.57 9.66 2.56
CA VAL A 105 -5.81 9.88 4.00
C VAL A 105 -7.05 10.69 4.34
N TYR A 106 -7.55 11.50 3.40
CA TYR A 106 -8.60 12.49 3.66
C TYR A 106 -9.98 12.07 3.17
N SER A 107 -10.13 10.85 2.67
CA SER A 107 -11.41 10.26 2.30
C SER A 107 -11.41 8.76 2.62
N THR A 108 -12.57 8.20 2.94
CA THR A 108 -12.73 6.74 2.97
C THR A 108 -12.38 6.18 1.59
N CYS A 109 -11.36 5.32 1.54
CA CYS A 109 -11.18 4.45 0.39
C CYS A 109 -12.27 3.38 0.45
N ASN A 110 -13.19 3.39 -0.52
CA ASN A 110 -14.22 2.37 -0.69
C ASN A 110 -13.74 1.27 -1.62
#